data_AF-A0A942GE69-F1
#
_entry.id   AF-A0A942GE69-F1
#
_cell.length_a   1.000
_cell.length_b   1.000
_cell.length_c   1.000
_cell.angle_alpha   90.00
_cell.angle_beta   90.00
_cell.angle_gamma   90.00
#
_symmetry.space_group_name_H-M   'P 1'
#
loop_
_entity.id
_entity.type
_entity.pdbx_description
1 polymer ?
#
loop_
_entity_poly.entity_id
_entity_poly.type
_entity_poly.pdbx_seq_one_letter_code
_entity_poly.pdbx_strand_id
1 'polypeptide(L)'
;MVNAQFKPVAPDQRARELTKEMTALEKEAAGPERAAKLAPLIRAAHHERQLNLAMHAAAMCLDEDPDAPAMIIDAYATDEEPEERLRTLGDLRDLARYVDRPDLVEFADRQLKVEATEWVRAGEEHERRHRLRTVQSATSRAVADQIRDELAFLS
;
A
#
# COMPACT_ATOMS: atom_id res chain seq x y z
N MET A 1 -3.07 -21.44 -29.66
CA MET A 1 -2.69 -20.39 -28.71
C MET A 1 -3.93 -20.08 -27.88
N VAL A 2 -3.92 -20.42 -26.60
CA VAL A 2 -5.08 -20.25 -25.73
C VAL A 2 -5.12 -18.79 -25.29
N ASN A 3 -6.12 -18.05 -25.80
CA ASN A 3 -6.52 -16.78 -25.21
C ASN A 3 -7.04 -17.07 -23.80
N ALA A 4 -6.23 -16.77 -22.79
CA ALA A 4 -6.71 -16.71 -21.41
C ALA A 4 -7.71 -15.54 -21.33
N GLN A 5 -8.99 -15.85 -21.48
CA GLN A 5 -10.08 -14.95 -21.13
C GLN A 5 -9.98 -14.66 -19.63
N PHE A 6 -9.39 -13.52 -19.28
CA PHE A 6 -9.52 -12.95 -17.95
C PHE A 6 -11.00 -12.63 -17.71
N LYS A 7 -11.73 -13.58 -17.12
CA LYS A 7 -13.05 -13.31 -16.59
C LYS A 7 -12.88 -12.41 -15.37
N PRO A 8 -13.55 -11.25 -15.31
CA PRO A 8 -13.58 -10.45 -14.10
C PRO A 8 -14.07 -11.33 -12.94
N VAL A 9 -13.26 -11.44 -11.90
CA VAL A 9 -13.65 -12.15 -10.68
C VAL A 9 -14.64 -11.27 -9.94
N ALA A 10 -15.80 -11.81 -9.56
CA ALA A 10 -16.75 -11.05 -8.75
C ALA A 10 -16.10 -10.70 -7.39
N PRO A 11 -16.32 -9.51 -6.82
CA PRO A 11 -15.69 -9.09 -5.56
C PRO A 11 -15.83 -10.14 -4.43
N ASP A 12 -17.00 -10.77 -4.32
CA ASP A 12 -17.28 -11.82 -3.33
C ASP A 12 -16.45 -13.09 -3.55
N GLN A 13 -16.10 -13.41 -4.80
CA GLN A 13 -15.29 -14.57 -5.11
C GLN A 13 -13.83 -14.31 -4.70
N ARG A 14 -13.30 -13.11 -4.99
CA ARG A 14 -11.92 -12.78 -4.64
C ARG A 14 -11.71 -12.75 -3.12
N ALA A 15 -12.64 -12.15 -2.38
CA ALA A 15 -12.61 -12.16 -0.91
C ALA A 15 -12.58 -13.60 -0.34
N ARG A 16 -13.40 -14.50 -0.89
CA ARG A 16 -13.40 -15.92 -0.48
C ARG A 16 -12.10 -16.64 -0.81
N GLU A 17 -11.46 -16.32 -1.92
CA GLU A 17 -10.16 -16.88 -2.29
C GLU A 17 -9.08 -16.42 -1.31
N LEU A 18 -9.06 -15.14 -0.95
CA LEU A 18 -8.12 -14.59 0.05
C LEU A 18 -8.31 -15.25 1.42
N THR A 19 -9.56 -15.44 1.89
CA THR A 19 -9.81 -16.15 3.15
C THR A 19 -9.31 -17.60 3.10
N LYS A 20 -9.50 -18.29 1.97
CA LYS A 20 -9.00 -19.67 1.80
C LYS A 20 -7.49 -19.73 1.82
N GLU A 21 -6.83 -18.80 1.13
CA GLU A 21 -5.37 -18.68 1.11
C GLU A 21 -4.82 -18.45 2.52
N MET A 22 -5.42 -17.52 3.27
CA MET A 22 -5.07 -17.29 4.68
C MET A 22 -5.22 -18.56 5.53
N THR A 23 -6.35 -19.26 5.40
CA THR A 23 -6.63 -20.50 6.14
C THR A 23 -5.63 -21.61 5.80
N ALA A 24 -5.08 -21.61 4.57
CA ALA A 24 -4.06 -22.55 4.15
C ALA A 24 -2.71 -22.19 4.80
N LEU A 25 -2.32 -20.92 4.79
CA LEU A 25 -1.09 -20.44 5.41
C LEU A 25 -1.07 -20.67 6.93
N GLU A 26 -2.18 -20.46 7.62
CA GLU A 26 -2.30 -20.72 9.07
C GLU A 26 -1.94 -22.16 9.48
N LYS A 27 -2.05 -23.12 8.55
CA LYS A 27 -1.72 -24.54 8.78
C LYS A 27 -0.25 -24.87 8.48
N GLU A 28 0.46 -24.00 7.77
CA GLU A 28 1.89 -24.16 7.52
C GLU A 28 2.69 -23.91 8.81
N ALA A 29 3.95 -24.33 8.84
CA ALA A 29 4.82 -24.04 9.97
C ALA A 29 5.13 -22.53 10.02
N ALA A 30 5.14 -21.95 11.22
CA ALA A 30 5.52 -20.56 11.44
C ALA A 30 6.99 -20.34 11.07
N GLY A 31 7.28 -19.19 10.46
CA GLY A 31 8.64 -18.75 10.20
C GLY A 31 8.80 -17.99 8.88
N PRO A 32 10.05 -17.73 8.48
CA PRO A 32 10.39 -16.87 7.34
C PRO A 32 9.68 -17.22 6.03
N GLU A 33 9.56 -18.50 5.73
CA GLU A 33 8.90 -18.97 4.50
C GLU A 33 7.41 -18.64 4.47
N ARG A 34 6.74 -18.69 5.63
CA ARG A 34 5.32 -18.33 5.74
C ARG A 34 5.13 -16.83 5.77
N ALA A 35 5.99 -16.08 6.47
CA ALA A 35 6.02 -14.61 6.45
C ALA A 35 6.14 -14.08 5.01
N ALA A 36 7.03 -14.64 4.20
CA ALA A 36 7.20 -14.27 2.79
C ALA A 36 5.94 -14.49 1.94
N LYS A 37 5.09 -15.47 2.29
CA LYS A 37 3.80 -15.71 1.63
C LYS A 37 2.69 -14.79 2.16
N LEU A 38 2.74 -14.44 3.44
CA LEU A 38 1.78 -13.52 4.07
C LEU A 38 1.93 -12.10 3.52
N ALA A 39 3.17 -11.63 3.26
CA ALA A 39 3.44 -10.29 2.74
C ALA A 39 2.60 -9.87 1.51
N PRO A 40 2.59 -10.62 0.39
CA PRO A 40 1.74 -10.29 -0.76
C PRO A 40 0.23 -10.44 -0.46
N LEU A 41 -0.15 -11.35 0.44
CA LEU A 41 -1.55 -11.55 0.84
C LEU A 41 -2.11 -10.34 1.59
N ILE A 42 -1.30 -9.71 2.44
CA ILE A 42 -1.67 -8.48 3.17
C ILE A 42 -2.13 -7.41 2.18
N ARG A 43 -1.29 -7.11 1.17
CA ARG A 43 -1.63 -6.10 0.17
C ARG A 43 -2.87 -6.51 -0.62
N ALA A 44 -2.97 -7.77 -1.05
CA ALA A 44 -4.13 -8.24 -1.80
C ALA A 44 -5.43 -8.11 -0.99
N ALA A 45 -5.39 -8.42 0.31
CA ALA A 45 -6.52 -8.22 1.22
C ALA A 45 -6.85 -6.74 1.39
N HIS A 46 -5.84 -5.88 1.49
CA HIS A 46 -6.04 -4.43 1.62
C HIS A 46 -6.70 -3.84 0.37
N HIS A 47 -6.23 -4.20 -0.83
CA HIS A 47 -6.81 -3.79 -2.12
C HIS A 47 -8.28 -4.20 -2.26
N GLU A 48 -8.63 -5.40 -1.80
CA GLU A 48 -10.01 -5.92 -1.78
C GLU A 48 -10.84 -5.41 -0.59
N ARG A 49 -10.33 -4.41 0.16
CA ARG A 49 -10.95 -3.81 1.35
C ARG A 49 -11.28 -4.82 2.45
N GLN A 50 -10.58 -5.94 2.51
CA GLN A 50 -10.67 -6.94 3.57
C GLN A 50 -9.74 -6.55 4.74
N LEU A 51 -10.01 -5.41 5.37
CA LEU A 51 -9.10 -4.78 6.35
C LEU A 51 -8.75 -5.70 7.53
N ASN A 52 -9.73 -6.42 8.08
CA ASN A 52 -9.48 -7.37 9.18
C ASN A 52 -8.55 -8.50 8.76
N LEU A 53 -8.66 -8.97 7.50
CA LEU A 53 -7.79 -10.01 6.97
C LEU A 53 -6.37 -9.49 6.75
N ALA A 54 -6.24 -8.28 6.20
CA ALA A 54 -4.95 -7.63 6.00
C ALA A 54 -4.22 -7.41 7.34
N MET A 55 -4.94 -6.93 8.36
CA MET A 55 -4.40 -6.75 9.72
C MET A 55 -3.97 -8.07 10.36
N HIS A 56 -4.79 -9.12 10.25
CA HIS A 56 -4.47 -10.44 10.80
C HIS A 56 -3.25 -11.06 10.12
N ALA A 57 -3.19 -11.02 8.79
CA ALA A 57 -2.04 -11.48 8.02
C ALA A 57 -0.78 -10.67 8.32
N ALA A 58 -0.90 -9.36 8.54
CA ALA A 58 0.22 -8.49 8.89
C ALA A 58 0.77 -8.79 10.27
N ALA A 59 -0.09 -8.95 11.27
CA ALA A 59 0.32 -9.34 12.62
C ALA A 59 1.09 -10.68 12.60
N MET A 60 0.55 -11.70 11.92
CA MET A 60 1.24 -12.98 11.77
C MET A 60 2.59 -12.85 11.05
N CYS A 61 2.63 -12.10 9.95
CA CYS A 61 3.86 -11.88 9.20
C CYS A 61 4.96 -11.27 10.09
N LEU A 62 4.60 -10.24 10.85
CA LEU A 62 5.52 -9.50 11.72
C LEU A 62 5.99 -10.31 12.94
N ASP A 63 5.16 -11.21 13.45
CA ASP A 63 5.51 -12.08 14.58
C ASP A 63 6.47 -13.23 14.17
N GLU A 64 6.48 -13.60 12.89
CA GLU A 64 7.18 -14.79 12.39
C GLU A 64 8.60 -14.54 11.88
N ASP A 65 8.90 -13.32 11.43
CA ASP A 65 10.19 -12.98 10.85
C ASP A 65 10.60 -11.54 11.21
N PRO A 66 11.80 -11.30 11.80
CA PRO A 66 12.31 -9.95 12.04
C PRO A 66 12.45 -9.10 10.76
N ASP A 67 12.63 -9.73 9.60
CA ASP A 67 12.76 -9.08 8.29
C ASP A 67 11.39 -8.86 7.60
N ALA A 68 10.29 -9.30 8.21
CA ALA A 68 8.93 -9.08 7.70
C ALA A 68 8.58 -7.63 7.30
N PRO A 69 9.06 -6.57 7.99
CA PRO A 69 8.80 -5.20 7.57
C PRO A 69 9.29 -4.91 6.16
N ALA A 70 10.48 -5.43 5.80
CA ALA A 70 11.01 -5.29 4.44
C ALA A 70 10.12 -6.04 3.43
N MET A 71 9.65 -7.23 3.78
CA MET A 71 8.75 -8.01 2.92
C MET A 71 7.41 -7.29 2.67
N ILE A 72 6.85 -6.66 3.71
CA ILE A 72 5.63 -5.85 3.58
C ILE A 72 5.89 -4.62 2.71
N ILE A 73 7.01 -3.93 2.90
CA ILE A 73 7.41 -2.80 2.05
C ILE A 73 7.49 -3.24 0.58
N ASP A 74 8.18 -4.34 0.31
CA ASP A 74 8.33 -4.88 -1.04
C ASP A 74 6.99 -5.28 -1.66
N ALA A 75 6.07 -5.83 -0.87
CA ALA A 75 4.73 -6.16 -1.33
C ALA A 75 3.96 -4.92 -1.78
N TYR A 76 4.16 -3.77 -1.13
CA TYR A 76 3.53 -2.48 -1.46
C TYR A 76 4.32 -1.65 -2.49
N ALA A 77 5.54 -2.05 -2.84
CA ALA A 77 6.33 -1.45 -3.90
C ALA A 77 5.83 -1.92 -5.27
N THR A 78 4.91 -1.15 -5.86
CA THR A 78 4.26 -1.48 -7.13
C THR A 78 4.65 -0.54 -8.26
N ASP A 79 4.73 -1.08 -9.48
CA ASP A 79 4.84 -0.30 -10.71
C ASP A 79 3.45 0.20 -11.15
N GLU A 80 2.85 1.02 -10.28
CA GLU A 80 1.54 1.65 -10.48
C GLU A 80 1.68 3.09 -10.97
N GLU A 81 0.62 3.57 -11.63
CA GLU A 81 0.46 4.99 -11.96
C GLU A 81 0.56 5.84 -10.67
N PRO A 82 1.11 7.07 -10.73
CA PRO A 82 1.45 7.84 -9.54
C PRO A 82 0.30 8.04 -8.55
N GLU A 83 -0.93 8.24 -9.03
CA GLU A 83 -2.09 8.39 -8.15
C GLU A 83 -2.39 7.10 -7.38
N GLU A 84 -2.34 5.96 -8.05
CA GLU A 84 -2.58 4.66 -7.41
C GLU A 84 -1.44 4.32 -6.45
N ARG A 85 -0.19 4.63 -6.81
CA ARG A 85 0.96 4.50 -5.91
C ARG A 85 0.79 5.31 -4.62
N LEU A 86 0.29 6.54 -4.70
CA LEU A 86 -0.01 7.35 -3.52
C LEU A 86 -1.11 6.72 -2.64
N ARG A 87 -2.11 6.09 -3.25
CA ARG A 87 -3.14 5.36 -2.48
C ARG A 87 -2.54 4.12 -1.82
N THR A 88 -1.78 3.31 -2.56
CA THR A 88 -1.08 2.12 -2.05
C THR A 88 -0.16 2.46 -0.86
N LEU A 89 0.56 3.57 -0.91
CA LEU A 89 1.38 4.02 0.21
C LEU A 89 0.54 4.55 1.39
N GLY A 90 -0.58 5.23 1.12
CA GLY A 90 -1.54 5.63 2.17
C GLY A 90 -2.13 4.43 2.90
N ASP A 91 -2.44 3.39 2.13
CA ASP A 91 -2.91 2.09 2.59
C ASP A 91 -1.87 1.39 3.49
N LEU A 92 -0.59 1.37 3.08
CA LEU A 92 0.50 0.85 3.91
C LEU A 92 0.61 1.61 5.24
N ARG A 93 0.56 2.95 5.18
CA ARG A 93 0.62 3.80 6.38
C ARG A 93 -0.50 3.48 7.36
N ASP A 94 -1.73 3.34 6.87
CA ASP A 94 -2.88 3.08 7.72
C ASP A 94 -2.84 1.67 8.30
N LEU A 95 -2.47 0.66 7.51
CA LEU A 95 -2.20 -0.70 8.02
C LEU A 95 -1.14 -0.67 9.14
N ALA A 96 -0.01 0.01 8.90
CA ALA A 96 1.10 0.09 9.84
C ALA A 96 0.69 0.72 11.19
N ARG A 97 -0.23 1.69 11.18
CA ARG A 97 -0.83 2.24 12.40
C ARG A 97 -1.66 1.21 13.15
N TYR A 98 -2.44 0.39 12.44
CA TYR A 98 -3.29 -0.61 13.06
C TYR A 98 -2.52 -1.77 13.70
N VAL A 99 -1.33 -2.07 13.19
CA VAL A 99 -0.44 -3.12 13.75
C VAL A 99 0.68 -2.56 14.62
N ASP A 100 0.57 -1.29 15.05
CA ASP A 100 1.53 -0.61 15.93
C ASP A 100 3.00 -0.67 15.45
N ARG A 101 3.22 -0.47 14.14
CA ARG A 101 4.56 -0.48 13.50
C ARG A 101 5.03 0.92 13.10
N PRO A 102 5.67 1.68 14.02
CA PRO A 102 6.08 3.06 13.74
C PRO A 102 7.15 3.17 12.64
N ASP A 103 7.99 2.15 12.48
CA ASP A 103 8.99 2.06 11.43
C ASP A 103 8.37 2.01 10.03
N LEU A 104 7.29 1.23 9.86
CA LEU A 104 6.53 1.17 8.61
C LEU A 104 5.75 2.46 8.35
N VAL A 105 5.22 3.11 9.40
CA VAL A 105 4.58 4.43 9.28
C VAL A 105 5.58 5.46 8.79
N GLU A 106 6.78 5.52 9.38
CA GLU A 106 7.82 6.46 8.98
C GLU A 106 8.25 6.25 7.52
N PHE A 107 8.43 4.98 7.11
CA PHE A 107 8.73 4.63 5.73
C PHE A 107 7.64 5.12 4.77
N ALA A 108 6.37 4.79 5.06
CA ALA A 108 5.26 5.14 4.20
C ALA A 108 5.09 6.67 4.09
N ASP A 109 5.17 7.41 5.21
CA ASP A 109 5.08 8.88 5.20
C ASP A 109 6.23 9.52 4.41
N ARG A 110 7.45 9.00 4.52
CA ARG A 110 8.61 9.48 3.76
C ARG A 110 8.41 9.26 2.26
N GLN A 111 8.02 8.06 1.84
CA GLN A 111 7.80 7.73 0.43
C GLN A 111 6.61 8.50 -0.15
N LEU A 112 5.51 8.63 0.60
CA LEU A 112 4.36 9.46 0.21
C LEU A 112 4.79 10.88 -0.11
N LYS A 113 5.63 11.49 0.73
CA LYS A 113 6.11 12.85 0.51
C LYS A 113 6.96 12.95 -0.76
N VAL A 114 7.90 12.02 -0.97
CA VAL A 114 8.78 12.00 -2.15
C VAL A 114 7.95 11.88 -3.43
N GLU A 115 7.14 10.82 -3.54
CA GLU A 115 6.33 10.52 -4.72
C GLU A 115 5.31 11.64 -4.99
N ALA A 116 4.67 12.19 -3.95
CA ALA A 116 3.73 13.30 -4.10
C ALA A 116 4.41 14.56 -4.62
N THR A 117 5.61 14.87 -4.14
CA THR A 117 6.36 16.06 -4.57
C THR A 117 6.78 15.92 -6.03
N GLU A 118 7.33 14.77 -6.41
CA GLU A 118 7.75 14.48 -7.78
C GLU A 118 6.56 14.52 -8.74
N TRP A 119 5.46 13.87 -8.36
CA TRP A 119 4.25 13.84 -9.18
C TRP A 119 3.63 15.23 -9.37
N VAL A 120 3.51 16.04 -8.31
CA VAL A 120 2.97 17.41 -8.47
C VAL A 120 3.91 18.27 -9.31
N ARG A 121 5.23 18.17 -9.10
CA ARG A 121 6.24 18.93 -9.86
C ARG A 121 6.21 18.62 -11.35
N ALA A 122 6.05 17.34 -11.70
CA ALA A 122 5.95 16.89 -13.09
C ALA A 122 4.67 17.36 -13.79
N GLY A 123 3.67 17.84 -13.04
CA GLY A 123 2.42 18.36 -13.60
C GLY A 123 2.56 19.77 -14.15
N GLU A 124 1.84 20.04 -15.23
CA GLU A 124 1.66 21.39 -15.75
C GLU A 124 0.90 22.27 -14.76
N GLU A 125 1.04 23.59 -14.87
CA GLU A 125 0.44 24.56 -13.93
C GLU A 125 -1.07 24.36 -13.75
N HIS A 126 -1.78 24.06 -14.84
CA HIS A 126 -3.22 23.85 -14.82
C HIS A 126 -3.62 22.53 -14.13
N GLU A 127 -2.74 21.52 -14.10
CA GLU A 127 -2.96 20.22 -13.45
C GLU A 127 -2.54 20.20 -11.98
N ARG A 128 -1.58 21.05 -11.57
CA ARG A 128 -1.05 21.07 -10.20
C ARG A 128 -2.13 21.24 -9.14
N ARG A 129 -3.16 22.06 -9.41
CA ARG A 129 -4.31 22.22 -8.51
C ARG A 129 -5.11 20.94 -8.32
N HIS A 130 -5.21 20.10 -9.34
CA HIS A 130 -5.84 18.78 -9.23
C HIS A 130 -4.93 17.81 -8.46
N ARG A 131 -3.65 17.70 -8.85
CA ARG A 131 -2.68 16.82 -8.19
C ARG A 131 -2.53 17.13 -6.69
N LEU A 132 -2.47 18.40 -6.30
CA LEU A 132 -2.43 18.80 -4.89
C LEU A 132 -3.67 18.39 -4.10
N ARG A 133 -4.87 18.41 -4.70
CA ARG A 133 -6.09 17.89 -4.06
C ARG A 133 -6.04 16.38 -3.89
N THR A 134 -5.49 15.67 -4.86
CA THR A 134 -5.27 14.22 -4.77
C THR A 134 -4.26 13.88 -3.67
N VAL A 135 -3.13 14.59 -3.61
CA VAL A 135 -2.14 14.47 -2.54
C VAL A 135 -2.76 14.74 -1.17
N GLN A 136 -3.55 15.81 -1.02
CA GLN A 136 -4.24 16.12 0.23
C GLN A 136 -5.14 14.97 0.69
N SER A 137 -5.80 14.30 -0.26
CA SER A 137 -6.72 13.18 0.02
C SER A 137 -5.97 11.90 0.40
N ALA A 138 -4.83 11.62 -0.24
CA ALA A 138 -4.00 10.44 0.03
C ALA A 138 -3.12 10.59 1.28
N THR A 139 -2.64 11.81 1.56
CA THR A 139 -1.65 12.07 2.62
C THR A 139 -2.26 12.88 3.77
N SER A 140 -2.16 14.21 3.69
CA SER A 140 -2.77 15.20 4.59
C SER A 140 -2.74 16.57 3.92
N ARG A 141 -3.53 17.51 4.46
CA ARG A 141 -3.48 18.91 4.05
C ARG A 141 -2.11 19.55 4.26
N ALA A 142 -1.44 19.25 5.36
CA ALA A 142 -0.15 19.86 5.70
C ALA A 142 0.93 19.51 4.67
N VAL A 143 0.94 18.25 4.18
CA VAL A 143 1.85 17.81 3.12
C VAL A 143 1.55 18.51 1.80
N ALA A 144 0.27 18.61 1.42
CA ALA A 144 -0.12 19.31 0.19
C ALA A 144 0.22 20.81 0.23
N ASP A 145 0.00 21.48 1.37
CA ASP A 145 0.36 22.89 1.56
C ASP A 145 1.89 23.07 1.50
N GLN A 146 2.67 22.18 2.13
CA GLN A 146 4.14 22.21 2.03
C GLN A 146 4.63 22.08 0.58
N ILE A 147 4.09 21.13 -0.18
CA ILE A 147 4.49 20.93 -1.59
C ILE A 147 4.15 22.16 -2.44
N ARG A 148 2.96 22.75 -2.22
CA ARG A 148 2.58 23.99 -2.90
C ARG A 148 3.59 25.12 -2.63
N ASP A 149 3.96 25.31 -1.37
CA ASP A 149 4.84 26.39 -0.96
C ASP A 149 6.28 26.16 -1.48
N GLU A 150 6.77 24.93 -1.48
CA GLU A 150 8.07 24.55 -2.08
C GLU A 150 8.10 24.80 -3.59
N LEU A 151 7.00 24.54 -4.32
CA LEU A 151 6.93 24.79 -5.76
C LEU A 151 6.84 26.27 -6.10
N ALA A 152 6.17 27.08 -5.28
CA ALA A 152 6.10 28.54 -5.45
C ALA A 152 7.45 29.23 -5.21
N PHE A 153 8.34 28.63 -4.39
CA PHE A 153 9.68 29.15 -4.17
C PHE A 153 10.67 28.83 -5.31
N LEU A 154 10.36 27.83 -6.14
CA LEU A 154 11.20 27.39 -7.26
C LEU A 154 10.80 27.99 -8.62
N SER A 155 9.68 28.71 -8.68
CA SER A 155 9.16 29.43 -9.86
C SER A 155 9.53 30.90 -9.82
#